data_AF-A0A5D2V693-F1
#
_entry.id   AF-A0A5D2V693-F1
#
_cell.length_a   1.000
_cell.length_b   1.000
_cell.length_c   1.000
_cell.angle_alpha   90.00
_cell.angle_beta   90.00
_cell.angle_gamma   90.00
#
_symmetry.space_group_name_H-M   'P 1'
#
loop_
_entity.id
_entity.type
_entity.pdbx_description
1 polymer ?
#
loop_
_entity_poly.entity_id
_entity_poly.type
_entity_poly.pdbx_seq_one_letter_code
_entity_poly.pdbx_strand_id
1 'polypeptide(L)' 'MLTFEGQKIQGSQSIFAKLTSLPFQRCQHSITTVDCQPSGAGGMLVFVSGKVCIQTPPAKKTKITWNL' A
#
# COMPACT_ATOMS: atom_id res chain seq x y z
N MET A 1 -9.16 -7.46 -1.06
CA MET A 1 -8.02 -8.25 -1.59
C MET A 1 -6.80 -7.33 -1.60
N LEU A 2 -5.61 -7.83 -1.25
CA LEU A 2 -4.34 -7.11 -1.34
C LEU A 2 -3.46 -7.78 -2.41
N THR A 3 -2.76 -6.99 -3.21
CA THR A 3 -1.62 -7.48 -4.00
C THR A 3 -0.36 -6.81 -3.47
N PHE A 4 0.62 -7.59 -3.00
CA PHE A 4 1.86 -7.09 -2.43
C PHE A 4 3.05 -7.77 -3.13
N GLU A 5 3.88 -6.98 -3.81
CA GLU A 5 5.05 -7.48 -4.57
C GLU A 5 4.70 -8.66 -5.51
N GLY A 6 3.58 -8.55 -6.23
CA GLY A 6 3.07 -9.57 -7.16
C GLY A 6 2.24 -10.70 -6.53
N GLN A 7 2.22 -10.83 -5.20
CA GLN A 7 1.45 -11.88 -4.51
C GLN A 7 0.04 -11.39 -4.18
N LYS A 8 -0.98 -12.14 -4.61
CA LYS A 8 -2.40 -11.87 -4.31
C LYS A 8 -2.80 -12.52 -2.98
N ILE A 9 -3.43 -11.74 -2.10
CA ILE A 9 -3.86 -12.16 -0.76
C ILE A 9 -5.34 -11.80 -0.59
N GLN A 10 -6.15 -12.80 -0.26
CA GLN A 10 -7.59 -12.67 -0.12
C GLN A 10 -8.03 -12.88 1.33
N GLY A 11 -9.09 -12.17 1.72
CA GLY A 11 -9.63 -12.19 3.09
C GLY A 11 -8.87 -11.27 4.06
N SER A 12 -9.59 -10.67 5.00
CA SER A 12 -9.01 -9.71 5.96
C SER A 12 -7.98 -10.35 6.89
N GLN A 13 -8.21 -11.59 7.36
CA GLN A 13 -7.28 -12.32 8.22
C GLN A 13 -5.94 -12.58 7.52
N SER A 14 -5.98 -13.06 6.28
CA SER A 14 -4.75 -13.32 5.49
C SER A 14 -3.99 -12.04 5.18
N ILE A 15 -4.71 -10.95 4.87
CA ILE A 15 -4.11 -9.63 4.63
C ILE A 15 -3.40 -9.15 5.90
N PHE A 16 -4.08 -9.22 7.06
CA PHE A 16 -3.51 -8.86 8.34
C PHE A 16 -2.25 -9.68 8.64
N ALA A 17 -2.34 -11.01 8.54
CA ALA A 17 -1.23 -11.91 8.76
C ALA A 17 -0.01 -11.57 7.89
N LYS A 18 -0.23 -11.28 6.59
CA LYS A 18 0.86 -10.84 5.69
C LYS A 18 1.50 -9.54 6.16
N LEU A 19 0.70 -8.53 6.47
CA LEU A 19 1.23 -7.21 6.86
C LEU A 19 2.01 -7.29 8.17
N THR A 20 1.55 -8.10 9.13
CA THR A 20 2.24 -8.31 10.41
C THR A 20 3.46 -9.21 10.30
N SER A 21 3.54 -10.09 9.29
CA SER A 21 4.70 -10.98 9.09
C SER A 21 5.88 -10.28 8.42
N LEU A 22 5.74 -9.02 7.98
CA LEU A 22 6.82 -8.30 7.31
C LEU A 22 7.93 -8.00 8.34
N PRO A 23 9.21 -8.26 8.02
CA PRO A 23 10.33 -8.14 8.97
C PRO A 23 10.77 -6.68 9.16
N PHE A 24 9.83 -5.74 9.32
CA PHE A 24 10.09 -4.31 9.44
C PHE A 24 9.76 -3.86 10.87
N GLN A 25 10.77 -3.38 11.61
CA GLN A 25 10.51 -2.75 12.91
C GLN A 25 9.93 -1.33 12.76
N ARG A 26 10.31 -0.62 11.69
CA ARG A 26 9.83 0.72 11.37
C ARG A 26 9.67 0.88 9.87
N CYS A 27 8.51 1.39 9.47
CA CYS A 27 8.17 1.71 8.09
C CYS A 27 7.60 3.13 8.04
N GLN A 28 8.33 4.07 7.44
CA GLN A 28 7.90 5.46 7.30
C GLN A 28 7.53 5.75 5.85
N HIS A 29 6.30 6.21 5.64
CA HIS A 29 5.80 6.63 4.34
C HIS A 29 5.90 8.15 4.21
N SER A 30 6.46 8.61 3.10
CA SER A 30 6.46 10.01 2.68
C SER A 30 5.64 10.11 1.39
N ILE A 31 4.43 10.64 1.51
CA ILE A 31 3.49 10.79 0.40
C ILE A 31 3.92 11.97 -0.47
N THR A 32 3.90 11.79 -1.79
CA THR A 32 4.21 12.84 -2.76
C THR A 32 2.96 13.26 -3.52
N THR A 33 2.17 12.31 -4.02
CA THR A 33 0.89 12.62 -4.68
C THR A 33 -0.21 11.70 -4.17
N VAL A 34 -1.43 12.23 -4.18
CA VAL A 34 -2.68 11.49 -3.97
C VAL A 34 -3.64 11.94 -5.05
N ASP A 35 -4.07 11.00 -5.88
CA ASP A 35 -4.99 11.24 -6.99
C ASP A 35 -6.24 10.39 -6.77
N CYS A 36 -7.40 11.03 -6.66
CA CYS A 36 -8.68 10.38 -6.42
C CYS A 36 -9.56 10.49 -7.67
N GLN A 37 -10.18 9.38 -8.07
CA GLN A 37 -11.10 9.29 -9.20
C GLN A 37 -12.36 8.53 -8.78
N PRO A 38 -13.55 8.88 -9.28
CA PRO A 38 -14.74 8.06 -9.06
C PRO A 38 -14.51 6.65 -9.64
N SER A 39 -14.89 5.62 -8.88
CA SER A 39 -14.85 4.24 -9.36
C SER A 39 -16.22 3.83 -9.92
N GLY A 40 -16.23 2.78 -10.74
CA GLY A 40 -17.50 2.18 -11.16
C GLY A 40 -18.32 1.74 -9.94
N ALA A 41 -19.66 1.76 -10.06
CA ALA A 41 -20.59 1.41 -8.99
C ALA A 41 -20.59 2.35 -7.76
N GLY A 42 -20.12 3.60 -7.91
CA GLY A 42 -20.27 4.64 -6.89
C GLY A 42 -19.21 4.64 -5.79
N GLY A 43 -18.08 3.96 -6.00
CA GLY A 43 -16.93 4.02 -5.10
C GLY A 43 -15.87 5.04 -5.52
N MET A 44 -14.64 4.88 -5.02
CA MET A 44 -13.51 5.76 -5.30
C MET A 44 -12.20 4.97 -5.52
N LEU A 45 -11.52 5.25 -6.63
CA LEU A 45 -10.15 4.81 -6.87
C LEU A 45 -9.17 5.86 -6.36
N VAL A 46 -8.21 5.45 -5.55
CA VAL A 46 -7.18 6.32 -4.99
C VAL A 46 -5.81 5.80 -5.38
N PHE A 47 -5.02 6.64 -6.05
CA PHE A 47 -3.62 6.39 -6.36
C PHE A 47 -2.75 7.21 -5.41
N VAL A 48 -1.87 6.54 -4.68
CA VAL A 48 -0.91 7.17 -3.77
C VAL A 48 0.49 6.89 -4.28
N SER A 49 1.29 7.93 -4.49
CA SER A 49 2.69 7.80 -4.85
C SER A 49 3.59 8.47 -3.81
N GLY A 50 4.80 7.96 -3.63
CA GLY A 50 5.74 8.55 -2.70
C GLY A 50 7.01 7.77 -2.51
N LYS A 51 7.57 7.87 -1.30
CA LYS A 51 8.74 7.11 -0.86
C LYS A 51 8.44 6.37 0.44
N VAL A 52 9.04 5.21 0.62
CA VAL A 52 9.01 4.41 1.84
C VAL A 52 10.43 4.22 2.36
N CYS A 53 10.64 4.48 3.64
CA CYS A 53 11.90 4.22 4.34
C CYS A 53 11.68 3.08 5.33
N ILE A 54 12.47 2.02 5.23
CA ILE A 54 12.37 0.83 6.07
C ILE A 54 13.64 0.76 6.90
N GLN A 55 13.53 1.02 8.22
CA GLN A 55 14.61 1.01 9.22
C GLN A 55 15.80 1.95 8.96
N THR A 56 16.50 1.81 7.84
CA THR A 56 17.67 2.59 7.47
C THR A 56 17.53 3.15 6.05
N PRO A 57 18.02 4.38 5.79
CA PRO A 57 18.09 4.95 4.44
C PRO A 57 18.88 4.05 3.47
N PRO A 58 18.63 4.13 2.14
CA PRO A 58 17.84 5.13 1.44
C PRO A 58 16.36 4.77 1.27
N ALA A 59 15.51 5.81 1.18
CA ALA A 59 14.08 5.64 0.91
C ALA A 59 13.83 5.16 -0.53
N LYS A 60 12.92 4.19 -0.69
CA LYS A 60 12.52 3.59 -1.97
C LYS A 60 11.24 4.24 -2.49
N LYS A 61 11.10 4.41 -3.81
CA LYS A 61 9.85 4.88 -4.40
C LYS A 61 8.75 3.83 -4.19
N THR A 62 7.52 4.27 -3.92
CA THR A 62 6.36 3.41 -3.73
C THR A 62 5.15 3.96 -4.47
N LYS A 63 4.29 3.04 -4.94
CA LYS A 63 2.97 3.32 -5.52
C LYS A 63 1.96 2.36 -4.91
N ILE A 64 0.84 2.88 -4.44
CA ILE A 64 -0.24 2.11 -3.82
C ILE A 64 -1.55 2.54 -4.46
N THR A 65 -2.41 1.57 -4.78
CA THR A 65 -3.76 1.83 -5.29
C THR A 65 -4.80 1.27 -4.33
N TRP A 66 -5.82 2.06 -4.02
CA TRP A 66 -6.98 1.66 -3.23
C TRP A 66 -8.24 1.73 -4.09
N ASN A 67 -9.13 0.77 -3.91
CA ASN A 67 -10.51 0.84 -4.38
C ASN A 67 -11.38 0.85 -3.12
N LEU A 68 -12.01 1.99 -2.86
CA LEU A 68 -12.84 2.28 -1.70
C LEU A 68 -14.32 2.21 -2.08
#